data_AF-A0A6G3XXF3-F1
#
_entry.id   AF-A0A6G3XXF3-F1
#
_cell.length_a   1.000
_cell.length_b   1.000
_cell.length_c   1.000
_cell.angle_alpha   90.00
_cell.angle_beta   90.00
_cell.angle_gamma   90.00
#
_symmetry.space_group_name_H-M   'P 1'
#
loop_
_entity.id
_entity.type
_entity.pdbx_description
1 polymer ?
#
loop_
_entity_poly.entity_id
_entity_poly.type
_entity_poly.pdbx_seq_one_letter_code
_entity_poly.pdbx_strand_id
1 'polypeptide(L)'
;VHGADRNFCTALIALDGPTLLGWAADNGLEGKSYAEVVAAPQTVELIDGYVKRLNEGLQRWQTIKKFRLLPRDLDVEHGELTPSLKLKRPVVEREYKGLIDEMYAGSREA
;
A
#
# COMPACT_ATOMS: atom_id res chain seq x y z
N VAL A 1 -0.60 -4.94 -6.39
CA VAL A 1 -1.12 -6.24 -5.89
C VAL A 1 -0.14 -7.34 -6.25
N HIS A 2 0.29 -8.11 -5.25
CA HIS A 2 1.18 -9.28 -5.35
C HIS A 2 0.41 -10.52 -4.87
N GLY A 3 0.71 -11.69 -5.45
CA GLY A 3 0.03 -12.94 -5.12
C GLY A 3 0.40 -14.14 -5.99
N ALA A 4 1.39 -14.01 -6.88
CA ALA A 4 1.92 -15.17 -7.60
C ALA A 4 2.62 -16.10 -6.59
N ASP A 5 2.26 -17.38 -6.62
CA ASP A 5 2.80 -18.44 -5.74
C ASP A 5 2.62 -18.17 -4.22
N ARG A 6 1.61 -17.39 -3.84
CA ARG A 6 1.27 -17.12 -2.42
C ARG A 6 -0.19 -17.46 -2.14
N ASN A 7 -0.49 -17.76 -0.87
CA ASN A 7 -1.82 -18.22 -0.44
C ASN A 7 -2.94 -17.16 -0.54
N PHE A 8 -2.60 -15.90 -0.73
CA PHE A 8 -3.56 -14.80 -0.88
C PHE A 8 -2.92 -13.58 -1.54
N CYS A 9 -3.75 -12.70 -2.09
CA CYS A 9 -3.29 -11.43 -2.64
C CYS A 9 -3.00 -10.40 -1.53
N THR A 10 -1.89 -9.68 -1.69
CA THR A 10 -1.53 -8.52 -0.87
C THR A 10 -1.29 -7.27 -1.71
N ALA A 11 -1.34 -6.10 -1.08
CA ALA A 11 -1.13 -4.83 -1.77
C ALA A 11 -0.17 -3.91 -1.01
N LEU A 12 0.77 -3.33 -1.75
CA LEU A 12 1.46 -2.10 -1.35
C LEU A 12 0.71 -0.94 -1.98
N ILE A 13 0.42 0.08 -1.18
CA ILE A 13 -0.37 1.24 -1.59
C ILE A 13 0.42 2.51 -1.26
N ALA A 14 0.87 3.22 -2.29
CA ALA A 14 1.36 4.58 -2.15
C ALA A 14 0.16 5.54 -2.22
N LEU A 15 0.17 6.56 -1.37
CA LEU A 15 -0.83 7.62 -1.37
C LEU A 15 -0.22 8.90 -1.89
N ASP A 16 -0.91 9.59 -2.79
CA ASP A 16 -0.48 10.89 -3.28
C ASP A 16 -0.37 11.89 -2.11
N GLY A 17 0.82 12.44 -1.91
CA GLY A 17 1.14 13.35 -0.79
C GLY A 17 0.22 14.57 -0.70
N PRO A 18 0.08 15.37 -1.77
CA PRO A 18 -0.83 16.52 -1.79
C PRO A 18 -2.26 16.17 -1.41
N THR A 19 -2.81 15.10 -1.99
CA THR A 19 -4.19 14.65 -1.70
C THR A 19 -4.34 14.18 -0.26
N LEU A 20 -3.35 13.41 0.23
CA LEU A 20 -3.37 12.88 1.60
C LEU A 20 -3.25 14.01 2.64
N LEU A 21 -2.38 14.99 2.42
CA LEU A 21 -2.21 16.12 3.33
C LEU A 21 -3.44 17.03 3.36
N GLY A 22 -4.12 17.21 2.22
CA GLY A 22 -5.41 17.89 2.18
C GLY A 22 -6.44 17.18 3.06
N TRP A 23 -6.61 15.87 2.86
CA TRP A 23 -7.48 15.05 3.71
C TRP A 23 -7.06 15.07 5.19
N ALA A 24 -5.76 15.08 5.47
CA ALA A 24 -5.22 15.12 6.83
C ALA A 24 -5.66 16.38 7.58
N ALA A 25 -5.65 17.54 6.92
CA ALA A 25 -6.09 18.80 7.51
C ALA A 25 -7.56 18.73 7.95
N ASP A 26 -8.44 18.20 7.10
CA ASP A 26 -9.86 18.02 7.39
C ASP A 26 -10.15 16.96 8.48
N ASN A 27 -9.18 16.07 8.77
CA ASN A 27 -9.35 14.93 9.69
C ASN A 27 -8.53 15.07 10.99
N GLY A 28 -8.07 16.28 11.31
CA GLY A 28 -7.36 16.57 12.57
C GLY A 28 -5.91 16.07 12.62
N LEU A 29 -5.31 15.85 11.45
CA LEU A 29 -3.91 15.44 11.27
C LEU A 29 -3.08 16.55 10.62
N GLU A 30 -3.56 17.81 10.67
CA GLU A 30 -2.83 18.97 10.16
C GLU A 30 -1.43 19.10 10.79
N GLY A 31 -0.46 19.51 9.98
CA GLY A 31 0.92 19.75 10.43
C GLY A 31 1.75 18.50 10.70
N LYS A 32 1.17 17.29 10.59
CA LYS A 32 1.92 16.03 10.66
C LYS A 32 2.69 15.77 9.36
N SER A 33 3.80 15.05 9.48
CA SER A 33 4.54 14.60 8.30
C SER A 33 3.74 13.57 7.51
N TYR A 34 4.02 13.43 6.20
CA TYR A 34 3.37 12.44 5.35
C TYR A 34 3.40 11.03 5.96
N ALA A 35 4.57 10.59 6.47
CA ALA A 35 4.72 9.28 7.07
C ALA A 35 3.83 9.08 8.31
N GLU A 36 3.66 10.11 9.13
CA GLU A 36 2.77 10.07 10.29
C GLU A 36 1.30 10.03 9.90
N VAL A 37 0.91 10.77 8.85
CA VAL A 37 -0.45 10.72 8.33
C VAL A 37 -0.73 9.34 7.74
N VAL A 38 0.18 8.79 6.94
CA VAL A 38 0.04 7.44 6.37
C VAL A 38 -0.09 6.38 7.46
N ALA A 39 0.69 6.48 8.54
CA ALA A 39 0.63 5.55 9.67
C ALA A 39 -0.56 5.79 10.61
N ALA A 40 -1.31 6.88 10.44
CA ALA A 40 -2.42 7.21 11.32
C ALA A 40 -3.56 6.17 11.19
N PRO A 41 -4.16 5.72 12.31
CA PRO A 41 -5.26 4.77 12.27
C PRO A 41 -6.41 5.20 11.35
N GLN A 42 -6.74 6.50 11.36
CA GLN A 42 -7.80 7.07 10.53
C GLN A 42 -7.53 6.88 9.02
N THR A 43 -6.27 7.02 8.59
CA THR A 43 -5.87 6.80 7.19
C THR A 43 -5.89 5.33 6.84
N VAL A 44 -5.42 4.46 7.74
CA VAL A 44 -5.49 3.01 7.54
C VAL A 44 -6.95 2.56 7.42
N GLU A 45 -7.85 3.06 8.26
CA GLU A 45 -9.28 2.77 8.22
C GLU A 45 -9.95 3.28 6.92
N LEU A 46 -9.58 4.48 6.46
CA LEU A 46 -10.05 5.02 5.19
C LEU A 46 -9.70 4.07 4.03
N ILE A 47 -8.42 3.67 3.94
CA ILE A 47 -7.96 2.79 2.87
C ILE A 47 -8.53 1.38 3.02
N ASP A 48 -8.67 0.87 4.24
CA ASP A 48 -9.34 -0.42 4.50
C ASP A 48 -10.78 -0.42 3.97
N GLY A 49 -11.52 0.68 4.14
CA GLY A 49 -12.85 0.87 3.54
C GLY A 49 -12.84 0.75 2.01
N TYR A 50 -11.89 1.40 1.35
CA TYR A 50 -11.73 1.29 -0.11
C TYR A 50 -11.33 -0.13 -0.54
N VAL A 51 -10.44 -0.80 0.19
CA VAL A 51 -10.02 -2.17 -0.09
C VAL A 51 -11.19 -3.14 0.10
N LYS A 52 -12.02 -2.97 1.14
CA LYS A 52 -13.23 -3.76 1.35
C LYS A 52 -14.21 -3.60 0.18
N ARG A 53 -14.49 -2.36 -0.22
CA ARG A 53 -15.37 -2.08 -1.37
C ARG A 53 -14.82 -2.66 -2.66
N LEU A 54 -13.50 -2.61 -2.88
CA LEU A 54 -12.87 -3.27 -4.03
C LEU A 54 -13.08 -4.79 -3.98
N ASN A 55 -12.89 -5.39 -2.79
CA ASN A 55 -13.03 -6.83 -2.59
C ASN A 55 -14.46 -7.34 -2.79
N GLU A 56 -15.50 -6.51 -2.62
CA GLU A 56 -16.90 -6.90 -2.89
C GLU A 56 -17.13 -7.32 -4.34
N GLY A 57 -16.39 -6.73 -5.28
CA GLY A 57 -16.47 -7.08 -6.70
C GLY A 57 -15.56 -8.24 -7.12
N LEU A 58 -14.77 -8.79 -6.21
CA LEU A 58 -13.73 -9.77 -6.51
C LEU A 58 -14.08 -11.17 -6.02
N GLN A 59 -13.61 -12.17 -6.76
CA GLN A 59 -13.68 -13.56 -6.31
C GLN A 59 -12.80 -13.76 -5.07
N ARG A 60 -13.17 -14.69 -4.19
CA ARG A 60 -12.48 -14.92 -2.90
C ARG A 60 -10.95 -15.06 -3.03
N TRP A 61 -10.47 -15.68 -4.10
CA TRP A 61 -9.04 -15.87 -4.38
C TRP A 61 -8.33 -14.62 -4.93
N GLN A 62 -9.07 -13.65 -5.49
CA GLN A 62 -8.55 -12.36 -5.96
C GLN A 62 -8.57 -11.27 -4.87
N THR A 63 -9.35 -11.48 -3.81
CA THR A 63 -9.48 -10.46 -2.75
C THR A 63 -8.14 -10.18 -2.07
N ILE A 64 -7.88 -8.91 -1.81
CA ILE A 64 -6.72 -8.43 -1.06
C ILE A 64 -6.97 -8.74 0.41
N LYS A 65 -6.15 -9.59 1.01
CA LYS A 65 -6.28 -9.97 2.44
C LYS A 65 -5.50 -9.08 3.37
N LYS A 66 -4.37 -8.56 2.90
CA LYS A 66 -3.50 -7.67 3.68
C LYS A 66 -2.93 -6.60 2.77
N PHE A 67 -2.77 -5.41 3.32
CA PHE A 67 -2.11 -4.31 2.62
C PHE A 67 -1.15 -3.57 3.57
N ARG A 68 -0.24 -2.82 2.96
CA ARG A 68 0.63 -1.85 3.63
C ARG A 68 0.59 -0.55 2.88
N LEU A 69 0.49 0.54 3.62
CA LEU A 69 0.65 1.88 3.08
C LEU A 69 2.14 2.22 3.07
N LEU A 70 2.61 2.78 1.96
CA LEU A 70 4.01 3.13 1.79
C LEU A 70 4.31 4.47 2.48
N PRO A 71 5.44 4.59 3.22
CA PRO A 71 5.80 5.82 3.92
C PRO A 71 6.32 6.92 2.98
N ARG A 72 6.43 6.62 1.68
CA ARG A 72 6.74 7.56 0.61
C ARG A 72 6.03 7.15 -0.67
N ASP A 73 5.89 8.11 -1.58
CA ASP A 73 5.44 7.81 -2.93
C ASP A 73 6.51 7.06 -3.72
N LEU A 74 6.12 6.42 -4.82
CA LEU A 74 7.04 5.73 -5.71
C LEU A 74 7.56 6.73 -6.73
N ASP A 75 8.87 6.78 -6.92
CA ASP A 75 9.46 7.78 -7.79
C ASP A 75 10.53 7.22 -8.73
N VAL A 76 10.97 8.08 -9.65
CA VAL A 76 11.96 7.73 -10.68
C VAL A 76 13.38 7.79 -10.11
N GLU A 77 13.64 8.62 -9.10
CA GLU A 77 14.97 8.82 -8.50
C GLU A 77 15.44 7.57 -7.75
N HIS A 78 14.53 6.93 -7.01
CA HIS A 78 14.76 5.63 -6.37
C HIS A 78 14.65 4.45 -7.35
N GLY A 79 14.32 4.73 -8.62
CA GLY A 79 14.28 3.75 -9.71
C GLY A 79 13.08 2.81 -9.69
N GLU A 80 12.10 3.06 -8.82
CA GLU A 80 10.86 2.29 -8.69
C GLU A 80 9.91 2.54 -9.86
N LEU A 81 10.00 3.74 -10.45
CA LEU A 81 9.32 4.11 -11.67
C LEU A 81 10.31 4.28 -12.84
N THR A 82 9.83 4.04 -14.07
CA THR A 82 10.52 4.49 -15.28
C THR A 82 10.32 6.00 -15.46
N PRO A 83 11.13 6.68 -16.29
CA PRO A 83 10.86 8.08 -16.68
C PRO A 83 9.47 8.29 -17.30
N SER A 84 8.85 7.22 -17.82
CA SER A 84 7.47 7.19 -18.32
C SER A 84 6.44 6.80 -17.26
N LEU A 85 6.79 6.89 -15.97
CA LEU A 85 5.96 6.57 -14.80
C LEU A 85 5.42 5.13 -14.75
N LYS A 86 6.10 4.19 -15.44
CA LYS A 86 5.76 2.76 -15.35
C LYS A 86 6.44 2.13 -14.13
N LEU A 87 5.68 1.35 -13.38
CA LEU A 87 6.18 0.62 -12.22
C LEU A 87 7.21 -0.44 -12.60
N LYS A 88 8.41 -0.37 -12.01
CA LYS A 88 9.43 -1.43 -12.06
C LYS A 88 9.24 -2.38 -10.89
N ARG A 89 8.33 -3.34 -11.06
CA ARG A 89 7.96 -4.33 -10.03
C ARG A 89 9.15 -4.97 -9.31
N PRO A 90 10.21 -5.47 -9.99
CA PRO A 90 11.32 -6.13 -9.30
C PRO A 90 12.10 -5.21 -8.35
N VAL A 91 12.14 -3.91 -8.63
CA VAL A 91 12.82 -2.92 -7.77
C VAL A 91 11.98 -2.69 -6.53
N VAL A 92 10.69 -2.45 -6.69
CA VAL A 92 9.73 -2.26 -5.59
C VAL A 92 9.65 -3.50 -4.70
N GLU A 93 9.59 -4.70 -5.30
CA GLU A 93 9.55 -5.96 -4.55
C GLU A 93 10.81 -6.18 -3.71
N ARG A 94 11.98 -5.78 -4.23
CA ARG A 94 13.24 -5.86 -3.50
C ARG A 94 13.30 -4.83 -2.37
N GLU A 95 12.90 -3.60 -2.64
CA GLU A 95 12.98 -2.50 -1.67
C GLU A 95 12.03 -2.72 -0.49
N TYR A 96 10.78 -3.11 -0.78
CA TYR A 96 9.77 -3.35 0.24
C TYR A 96 9.62 -4.82 0.61
N LYS A 97 10.65 -5.63 0.33
CA LYS A 97 10.61 -7.07 0.61
C LYS A 97 10.23 -7.35 2.06
N GLY A 98 10.79 -6.58 3.01
CA GLY A 98 10.46 -6.71 4.43
C GLY A 98 8.96 -6.50 4.72
N LEU A 99 8.36 -5.44 4.17
CA LEU A 99 6.93 -5.17 4.32
C LEU A 99 6.06 -6.26 3.68
N ILE A 100 6.48 -6.77 2.52
CA ILE A 100 5.79 -7.87 1.84
C ILE A 100 5.87 -9.13 2.71
N ASP A 101 7.06 -9.51 3.16
CA ASP A 101 7.29 -10.68 4.00
C ASP A 101 6.49 -10.59 5.30
N GLU A 102 6.44 -9.42 5.95
CA GLU A 102 5.63 -9.19 7.16
C GLU A 102 4.13 -9.41 6.94
N MET A 103 3.61 -9.07 5.75
CA MET A 103 2.23 -9.40 5.42
C MET A 103 2.02 -10.91 5.37
N TYR A 104 3.01 -11.71 4.99
CA TYR A 104 2.91 -13.16 4.96
C TYR A 104 3.34 -13.83 6.27
N ALA A 105 4.12 -13.15 7.11
CA ALA A 105 4.59 -13.66 8.39
C ALA A 105 3.43 -14.18 9.27
N GLY A 106 3.56 -15.42 9.75
CA GLY A 106 2.52 -16.11 10.52
C GLY A 106 1.42 -16.77 9.70
N SER A 107 1.43 -16.63 8.38
CA SER A 107 0.57 -17.41 7.49
C SER A 107 1.28 -18.73 7.18
N ARG A 108 0.59 -19.87 7.31
CA ARG A 108 1.11 -21.13 6.74
C ARG A 108 1.18 -20.91 5.24
N GLU A 109 2.38 -20.82 4.69
CA GLU A 109 2.62 -20.91 3.26
C GLU A 109 2.35 -22.37 2.83
N ALA A 110 1.76 -22.56 1.66
CA ALA A 110 1.42 -23.90 1.16
C ALA A 110 2.62 -24.54 0.47
#